data_AF-A0A8T1ZN58-F1
#
_entry.id   AF-A0A8T1ZN58-F1
#
_cell.length_a   1.000
_cell.length_b   1.000
_cell.length_c   1.000
_cell.angle_alpha   90.00
_cell.angle_beta   90.00
_cell.angle_gamma   90.00
#
_symmetry.space_group_name_H-M   'P 1'
#
loop_
_entity.id
_entity.type
_entity.pdbx_description
1 polymer ?
#
loop_
_entity_poly.entity_id
_entity_poly.type
_entity_poly.pdbx_seq_one_letter_code
_entity_poly.pdbx_strand_id
1 'polypeptide(L)'
;MLSYMGEEAHFWLDGKSFVHIYSEVISLSKLNAKEGGFLVNNEVKIVAEVDVLQAIGKLDVYEDSKEVTQPLKKIKLNGGAVSSHLQKEASLVDVNGFLVLPSQAEYVKRIFKKHPDMALEFRAKNQHMRTSSINLLLNIIETLCQSLQDLSIDDLGQAKLALTYLKYSGFKVDWLERKLEEVKEKKMEENIGKSRMQELEEELKVFKKKCSNIEALLEKEKTKVLAATRAPPLMLDDVV
;
A
#
# COMPACT_ATOMS: atom_id res chain seq x y z
N MET A 1 -13.42 -49.26 14.95
CA MET A 1 -13.14 -49.08 16.39
C MET A 1 -11.73 -48.51 16.48
N LEU A 2 -11.61 -47.17 16.47
CA LEU A 2 -10.97 -46.32 17.51
C LEU A 2 -9.53 -46.78 17.84
N SER A 3 -8.47 -45.98 17.78
CA SER A 3 -8.32 -44.53 18.01
C SER A 3 -6.99 -44.04 17.42
N TYR A 4 -6.92 -42.80 16.92
CA TYR A 4 -5.65 -42.07 16.89
C TYR A 4 -5.81 -40.74 17.63
N MET A 5 -5.00 -40.64 18.67
CA MET A 5 -4.77 -39.48 19.53
C MET A 5 -4.16 -38.33 18.71
N GLY A 6 -4.50 -37.11 19.10
CA GLY A 6 -4.10 -35.90 18.39
C GLY A 6 -2.60 -35.62 18.44
N GLU A 7 -2.12 -35.00 17.38
CA GLU A 7 -0.89 -34.22 17.37
C GLU A 7 -1.23 -32.82 16.88
N GLU A 8 -1.11 -31.86 17.79
CA GLU A 8 -1.14 -30.43 17.52
C GLU A 8 0.11 -30.07 16.71
N ALA A 9 -0.06 -29.74 15.43
CA ALA A 9 1.05 -29.29 14.60
C ALA A 9 1.39 -27.83 14.94
N HIS A 10 2.29 -27.64 15.90
CA HIS A 10 3.01 -26.39 16.11
C HIS A 10 4.01 -26.19 14.96
N PHE A 11 3.63 -25.46 13.92
CA PHE A 11 4.50 -25.13 12.80
C PHE A 11 5.08 -23.71 12.98
N TRP A 12 6.11 -23.60 13.80
CA TRP A 12 6.97 -22.40 13.85
C TRP A 12 8.15 -22.60 12.90
N LEU A 13 8.32 -21.66 11.97
CA LEU A 13 9.52 -21.41 11.15
C LEU A 13 10.30 -22.68 10.75
N ASP A 14 9.66 -23.56 9.97
CA ASP A 14 10.40 -24.62 9.28
C ASP A 14 11.29 -23.98 8.19
N GLY A 15 12.57 -24.36 8.19
CA GLY A 15 13.64 -23.85 7.33
C GLY A 15 13.47 -24.11 5.83
N LYS A 16 12.27 -24.50 5.40
CA LYS A 16 11.87 -24.68 4.01
C LYS A 16 10.90 -23.60 3.50
N SER A 17 10.46 -22.66 4.35
CA SER A 17 9.64 -21.53 3.92
C SER A 17 10.46 -20.23 3.87
N PHE A 18 10.97 -19.90 2.68
CA PHE A 18 11.54 -18.58 2.42
C PHE A 18 10.39 -17.58 2.25
N VAL A 19 9.90 -17.03 3.36
CA VAL A 19 9.15 -15.76 3.31
C VAL A 19 10.19 -14.65 3.14
N HIS A 20 10.45 -14.30 1.89
CA HIS A 20 11.38 -13.22 1.55
C HIS A 20 10.80 -11.86 1.97
N ILE A 21 11.13 -11.40 3.17
CA ILE A 21 11.10 -9.98 3.51
C ILE A 21 12.55 -9.50 3.32
N TYR A 22 12.87 -8.92 2.17
CA TYR A 22 14.19 -8.34 1.95
C TYR A 22 14.28 -6.97 2.63
N SER A 23 14.82 -6.97 3.84
CA SER A 23 15.81 -6.00 4.30
C SER A 23 16.61 -6.68 5.42
N GLU A 24 17.87 -7.03 5.14
CA GLU A 24 18.84 -7.65 6.06
C GLU A 24 18.32 -8.74 7.02
N VAL A 25 17.92 -9.89 6.46
CA VAL A 25 17.61 -11.08 7.27
C VAL A 25 18.92 -11.64 7.86
N ILE A 26 19.06 -11.58 9.19
CA ILE A 26 20.14 -12.27 9.90
C ILE A 26 19.95 -13.78 9.69
N SER A 27 20.93 -14.44 9.05
CA SER A 27 20.84 -15.88 8.76
C SER A 27 20.73 -16.71 10.04
N LEU A 28 19.98 -17.82 10.00
CA LEU A 28 19.84 -18.73 11.14
C LEU A 28 21.20 -19.26 11.65
N SER A 29 22.14 -19.47 10.73
CA SER A 29 23.53 -19.83 11.04
C SER A 29 24.28 -18.75 11.81
N LYS A 30 23.94 -17.46 11.64
CA LYS A 30 24.48 -16.35 12.42
C LYS A 30 23.81 -16.22 13.78
N LEU A 31 22.50 -16.42 13.87
CA LEU A 31 21.75 -16.40 15.14
C LEU A 31 22.20 -17.53 16.08
N ASN A 32 22.51 -18.70 15.54
CA ASN A 32 22.94 -19.88 16.30
C ASN A 32 24.46 -19.98 16.48
N ALA A 33 25.24 -19.02 15.97
CA ALA A 33 26.68 -19.03 16.15
C ALA A 33 27.02 -18.70 17.62
N LYS A 34 27.77 -19.59 18.28
CA LYS A 34 28.20 -19.39 19.68
C LYS A 34 28.94 -18.07 19.90
N GLU A 35 29.69 -17.63 18.89
CA GLU A 35 30.44 -16.37 18.88
C GLU A 35 29.69 -15.23 18.15
N GLY A 36 28.43 -15.44 17.77
CA GLY A 36 27.65 -14.52 16.95
C GLY A 36 27.07 -13.32 17.71
N GLY A 37 27.15 -13.31 19.05
CA GLY A 37 26.66 -12.22 19.89
C GLY A 37 25.14 -12.21 20.14
N PHE A 38 24.38 -13.11 19.53
CA PHE A 38 22.91 -13.19 19.66
C PHE A 38 22.42 -14.18 20.73
N LEU A 39 23.30 -15.06 21.22
CA LEU A 39 22.98 -16.08 22.21
C LEU A 39 23.30 -15.58 23.62
N VAL A 40 22.34 -15.70 24.53
CA VAL A 40 22.54 -15.54 25.98
C VAL A 40 22.11 -16.85 26.63
N ASN A 41 23.03 -17.53 27.33
CA ASN A 41 22.80 -18.87 27.90
C ASN A 41 22.32 -19.91 26.86
N ASN A 42 22.88 -19.89 25.65
CA ASN A 42 22.49 -20.72 24.51
C ASN A 42 21.04 -20.51 24.00
N GLU A 43 20.35 -19.46 24.44
CA GLU A 43 19.02 -19.11 23.96
C GLU A 43 19.06 -17.77 23.21
N VAL A 44 18.25 -17.65 22.16
CA VAL A 44 18.02 -16.39 21.44
C VAL A 44 16.70 -15.80 21.94
N LYS A 45 16.72 -14.56 22.42
CA LYS A 45 15.52 -13.81 22.83
C LYS A 45 15.21 -12.71 21.83
N ILE A 46 14.04 -12.77 21.20
CA ILE A 46 13.55 -11.75 20.27
C ILE A 46 12.64 -10.78 21.03
N VAL A 47 12.92 -9.48 20.93
CA VAL A 47 12.08 -8.41 21.48
C VAL A 47 11.55 -7.60 20.31
N ALA A 48 10.24 -7.46 20.20
CA ALA A 48 9.58 -6.65 19.19
C ALA A 48 8.77 -5.55 19.89
N GLU A 49 9.00 -4.30 19.49
CA GLU A 49 8.16 -3.16 19.85
C GLU A 49 7.07 -3.02 18.78
N VAL A 50 5.82 -2.95 19.23
CA VAL A 50 4.66 -2.82 18.33
C VAL A 50 4.05 -1.45 18.58
N ASP A 51 4.34 -0.50 17.69
CA ASP A 51 3.67 0.80 17.69
C ASP A 51 2.27 0.68 17.10
N VAL A 52 1.26 0.83 17.97
CA VAL A 52 -0.13 0.91 17.55
C VAL A 52 -0.41 2.34 17.11
N LEU A 53 -0.40 2.61 15.80
CA LEU A 53 -0.85 3.89 15.25
C LEU A 53 -2.36 4.07 15.53
N GLN A 54 -2.68 4.99 16.44
CA GLN A 54 -4.05 5.41 16.69
C GLN A 54 -4.60 6.10 15.44
N ALA A 55 -5.62 5.52 14.81
CA ALA A 55 -6.27 6.13 13.66
C ALA A 55 -6.93 7.47 14.08
N ILE A 56 -6.35 8.59 13.65
CA ILE A 56 -6.92 9.93 13.80
C ILE A 56 -8.02 10.07 12.74
N GLY A 57 -9.22 9.62 13.06
CA GLY A 57 -10.43 10.10 12.41
C GLY A 57 -11.00 11.24 13.26
N LYS A 58 -10.87 12.49 12.81
CA LYS A 58 -11.73 13.58 13.32
C LYS A 58 -13.17 13.20 13.00
N LEU A 59 -13.89 12.73 14.01
CA LEU A 59 -15.33 12.60 13.97
C LEU A 59 -15.88 14.01 14.16
N ASP A 60 -16.18 14.71 13.07
CA ASP A 60 -17.00 15.92 13.12
C ASP A 60 -18.40 15.48 13.56
N VAL A 61 -18.61 15.50 14.88
CA VAL A 61 -19.90 15.31 15.51
C VAL A 61 -20.71 16.57 15.22
N TYR A 62 -21.74 16.41 14.40
CA TYR A 62 -22.81 17.39 14.28
C TYR A 62 -23.42 17.59 15.66
N GLU A 63 -23.29 18.82 16.16
CA GLU A 63 -23.75 19.30 17.44
C GLU A 63 -25.29 19.39 17.41
N ASP A 64 -25.95 18.53 18.18
CA ASP A 64 -27.28 18.87 18.68
C ASP A 64 -27.37 18.54 20.17
N SER A 65 -27.59 19.62 20.89
CA SER A 65 -27.62 19.82 22.33
C SER A 65 -28.56 18.88 23.10
N LYS A 66 -28.13 18.42 24.29
CA LYS A 66 -28.54 19.01 25.59
C LYS A 66 -27.96 18.21 26.76
N GLU A 67 -27.12 18.89 27.52
CA GLU A 67 -26.78 18.54 28.91
C GLU A 67 -28.04 18.47 29.77
N VAL A 68 -28.12 17.46 30.64
CA VAL A 68 -28.70 17.63 31.99
C VAL A 68 -27.81 16.87 32.99
N THR A 69 -27.39 17.60 34.00
CA THR A 69 -26.39 17.29 35.03
C THR A 69 -27.00 16.66 36.30
N GLN A 70 -26.26 15.69 36.88
CA GLN A 70 -26.19 15.27 38.31
C GLN A 70 -27.32 14.40 38.96
N PRO A 71 -27.08 13.72 40.12
CA PRO A 71 -25.91 12.92 40.54
C PRO A 71 -26.26 11.53 41.15
N LEU A 72 -25.22 10.70 41.27
CA LEU A 72 -25.05 9.41 41.96
C LEU A 72 -26.04 9.05 43.10
N LYS A 73 -26.64 7.86 43.00
CA LYS A 73 -27.05 7.05 44.17
C LYS A 73 -26.39 5.68 44.12
N LYS A 74 -25.56 5.42 45.15
CA LYS A 74 -25.00 4.12 45.51
C LYS A 74 -26.14 3.13 45.78
N ILE A 75 -26.11 1.96 45.13
CA ILE A 75 -26.74 0.76 45.65
C ILE A 75 -25.66 -0.31 45.78
N LYS A 76 -25.63 -0.89 46.98
CA LYS A 76 -24.69 -1.92 47.43
C LYS A 76 -24.74 -3.17 46.54
N LEU A 77 -23.54 -3.71 46.36
CA LEU A 77 -23.18 -5.05 45.92
C LEU A 77 -24.12 -6.13 46.48
N ASN A 78 -24.50 -7.09 45.63
CA ASN A 78 -24.27 -8.52 45.85
C ASN A 78 -24.63 -9.36 44.60
N GLY A 79 -23.67 -10.16 44.13
CA GLY A 79 -23.93 -11.44 43.45
C GLY A 79 -23.89 -11.47 41.92
N GLY A 80 -22.68 -11.60 41.35
CA GLY A 80 -22.45 -12.44 40.17
C GLY A 80 -22.80 -11.88 38.78
N ALA A 81 -22.03 -10.92 38.28
CA ALA A 81 -21.80 -10.72 36.84
C ALA A 81 -20.54 -9.86 36.66
N VAL A 82 -19.41 -10.49 36.33
CA VAL A 82 -18.15 -9.77 36.12
C VAL A 82 -18.15 -9.21 34.70
N SER A 83 -18.24 -7.88 34.66
CA SER A 83 -17.53 -6.98 33.75
C SER A 83 -17.94 -6.97 32.28
N SER A 84 -19.11 -6.41 31.99
CA SER A 84 -19.31 -5.65 30.74
C SER A 84 -18.76 -4.22 30.95
N HIS A 85 -17.43 -4.09 31.02
CA HIS A 85 -16.75 -2.80 31.08
C HIS A 85 -15.82 -2.68 29.86
N LEU A 86 -16.18 -1.76 28.96
CA LEU A 86 -15.45 -1.33 27.75
C LEU A 86 -15.45 -2.28 26.55
N GLN A 87 -16.62 -2.44 25.93
CA GLN A 87 -16.70 -2.78 24.52
C GLN A 87 -17.79 -1.93 23.86
N LYS A 88 -17.38 -0.81 23.26
CA LYS A 88 -18.03 -0.40 22.01
C LYS A 88 -17.42 -1.30 20.93
N GLU A 89 -17.65 -2.61 21.05
CA GLU A 89 -17.41 -3.54 19.97
C GLU A 89 -18.28 -3.03 18.83
N ALA A 90 -17.64 -2.55 17.76
CA ALA A 90 -18.33 -2.42 16.50
C ALA A 90 -18.95 -3.80 16.24
N SER A 91 -20.28 -3.89 16.23
CA SER A 91 -20.98 -5.15 16.06
C SER A 91 -20.59 -5.74 14.71
N LEU A 92 -19.61 -6.64 14.70
CA LEU A 92 -19.15 -7.28 13.48
C LEU A 92 -20.28 -8.14 12.92
N VAL A 93 -20.41 -8.14 11.61
CA VAL A 93 -21.42 -8.91 10.89
C VAL A 93 -20.74 -10.16 10.35
N ASP A 94 -21.36 -11.30 10.57
CA ASP A 94 -20.93 -12.54 9.95
C ASP A 94 -21.39 -12.62 8.49
N VAL A 95 -20.44 -12.83 7.59
CA VAL A 95 -20.68 -13.08 6.16
C VAL A 95 -19.96 -14.36 5.77
N ASN A 96 -20.72 -15.44 5.55
CA ASN A 96 -20.17 -16.76 5.20
C ASN A 96 -19.12 -17.28 6.21
N GLY A 97 -19.33 -17.01 7.50
CA GLY A 97 -18.40 -17.36 8.58
C GLY A 97 -17.24 -16.36 8.77
N PHE A 98 -17.18 -15.27 8.00
CA PHE A 98 -16.18 -14.22 8.18
C PHE A 98 -16.79 -13.02 8.91
N LEU A 99 -16.21 -12.64 10.05
CA LEU A 99 -16.61 -11.44 10.78
C LEU A 99 -15.98 -10.20 10.14
N VAL A 100 -16.83 -9.27 9.69
CA VAL A 100 -16.46 -8.04 9.00
C VAL A 100 -17.21 -6.83 9.56
N LEU A 101 -16.71 -5.62 9.31
CA LEU A 101 -17.43 -4.41 9.72
C LEU A 101 -18.78 -4.30 8.99
N PRO A 102 -19.85 -3.77 9.61
CA PRO A 102 -21.13 -3.57 8.94
C PRO A 102 -21.04 -2.82 7.62
N SER A 103 -20.16 -1.81 7.53
CA SER A 103 -19.90 -1.03 6.31
C SER A 103 -19.29 -1.85 5.16
N GLN A 104 -18.62 -2.96 5.48
CA GLN A 104 -17.96 -3.84 4.51
C GLN A 104 -18.83 -5.04 4.13
N ALA A 105 -19.85 -5.38 4.93
CA ALA A 105 -20.63 -6.62 4.79
C ALA A 105 -21.23 -6.79 3.38
N GLU A 106 -21.88 -5.75 2.83
CA GLU A 106 -22.46 -5.80 1.48
C GLU A 106 -21.40 -5.89 0.37
N TYR A 107 -20.21 -5.33 0.60
CA TYR A 107 -19.10 -5.49 -0.34
C TYR A 107 -18.58 -6.92 -0.34
N VAL A 108 -18.34 -7.51 0.84
CA VAL A 108 -17.87 -8.89 0.99
C VAL A 108 -18.88 -9.89 0.43
N LYS A 109 -20.18 -9.70 0.69
CA LYS A 109 -21.25 -10.52 0.09
C LYS A 109 -21.20 -10.51 -1.44
N ARG A 110 -20.93 -9.35 -2.05
CA ARG A 110 -20.81 -9.23 -3.52
C ARG A 110 -19.59 -9.98 -4.06
N ILE A 111 -18.47 -9.98 -3.34
CA ILE A 111 -17.28 -10.77 -3.73
C ILE A 111 -17.63 -12.25 -3.73
N PHE A 112 -18.21 -12.77 -2.66
CA PHE A 112 -18.64 -14.18 -2.59
C PHE A 112 -19.70 -14.54 -3.62
N LYS A 113 -20.60 -13.61 -3.97
CA LYS A 113 -21.58 -13.84 -5.06
C LYS A 113 -20.89 -14.00 -6.42
N LYS A 114 -19.82 -13.24 -6.69
CA LYS A 114 -19.05 -13.32 -7.95
C LYS A 114 -18.07 -14.50 -7.96
N HIS A 115 -17.53 -14.85 -6.79
CA HIS A 115 -16.51 -15.88 -6.59
C HIS A 115 -16.96 -16.81 -5.45
N PRO A 116 -18.00 -17.63 -5.66
CA PRO A 116 -18.58 -18.45 -4.60
C PRO A 116 -17.62 -19.54 -4.11
N ASP A 117 -16.67 -19.95 -4.95
CA ASP A 117 -15.69 -20.99 -4.66
C ASP A 117 -14.42 -20.48 -3.94
N MET A 118 -14.30 -19.16 -3.78
CA MET A 118 -13.10 -18.46 -3.30
C MET A 118 -12.57 -18.98 -1.96
N ALA A 119 -13.43 -19.37 -1.03
CA ALA A 119 -13.02 -19.84 0.31
C ALA A 119 -13.47 -21.27 0.62
N LEU A 120 -13.78 -22.09 -0.40
CA LEU A 120 -14.24 -23.47 -0.17
C LEU A 120 -13.19 -24.37 0.47
N GLU A 121 -11.92 -24.15 0.14
CA GLU A 121 -10.79 -24.92 0.68
C GLU A 121 -10.16 -24.28 1.91
N PHE A 122 -10.68 -23.13 2.34
CA PHE A 122 -10.21 -22.41 3.51
C PHE A 122 -10.67 -23.12 4.79
N ARG A 123 -9.73 -23.68 5.55
CA ARG A 123 -10.00 -24.57 6.69
C ARG A 123 -9.75 -23.94 8.06
N ALA A 124 -9.45 -22.65 8.14
CA ALA A 124 -9.20 -22.01 9.42
C ALA A 124 -10.46 -21.99 10.29
N LYS A 125 -10.37 -22.63 11.47
CA LYS A 125 -11.41 -22.62 12.50
C LYS A 125 -11.29 -21.42 13.44
N ASN A 126 -10.09 -20.85 13.54
CA ASN A 126 -9.80 -19.71 14.41
C ASN A 126 -10.41 -18.43 13.83
N GLN A 127 -11.33 -17.80 14.57
CA GLN A 127 -12.06 -16.63 14.12
C GLN A 127 -11.16 -15.44 13.77
N HIS A 128 -10.09 -15.21 14.55
CA HIS A 128 -9.12 -14.16 14.26
C HIS A 128 -8.46 -14.39 12.90
N MET A 129 -8.05 -15.63 12.58
CA MET A 129 -7.49 -15.93 11.26
C MET A 129 -8.51 -15.67 10.14
N ARG A 130 -9.78 -16.04 10.33
CA ARG A 130 -10.84 -15.77 9.34
C ARG A 130 -10.96 -14.26 9.09
N THR A 131 -11.04 -13.47 10.16
CA THR A 131 -11.11 -12.00 10.09
C THR A 131 -9.86 -11.39 9.47
N SER A 132 -8.66 -11.84 9.84
CA SER A 132 -7.41 -11.38 9.22
C SER A 132 -7.36 -11.71 7.71
N SER A 133 -7.77 -12.91 7.30
CA SER A 133 -7.78 -13.30 5.89
C SER A 133 -8.74 -12.44 5.06
N ILE A 134 -9.95 -12.17 5.56
CA ILE A 134 -10.90 -11.33 4.82
C ILE A 134 -10.42 -9.87 4.77
N ASN A 135 -9.82 -9.34 5.84
CA ASN A 135 -9.26 -7.99 5.84
C ASN A 135 -8.08 -7.88 4.87
N LEU A 136 -7.21 -8.89 4.81
CA LEU A 136 -6.12 -8.94 3.85
C LEU A 136 -6.63 -8.95 2.41
N LEU A 137 -7.66 -9.74 2.13
CA LEU A 137 -8.32 -9.75 0.82
C LEU A 137 -8.87 -8.37 0.46
N LEU A 138 -9.58 -7.72 1.38
CA LEU A 138 -10.14 -6.39 1.18
C LEU A 138 -9.06 -5.34 0.91
N ASN A 139 -7.97 -5.37 1.68
CA ASN A 139 -6.84 -4.47 1.52
C ASN A 139 -6.19 -4.63 0.14
N ILE A 140 -5.98 -5.86 -0.34
CA ILE A 140 -5.44 -6.10 -1.70
C ILE A 140 -6.37 -5.48 -2.75
N ILE A 141 -7.68 -5.70 -2.63
CA ILE A 141 -8.64 -5.17 -3.60
C ILE A 141 -8.66 -3.64 -3.57
N GLU A 142 -8.59 -3.05 -2.38
CA GLU A 142 -8.49 -1.60 -2.19
C GLU A 142 -7.22 -1.04 -2.85
N THR A 143 -6.05 -1.64 -2.60
CA THR A 143 -4.78 -1.28 -3.25
C THR A 143 -4.91 -1.34 -4.78
N LEU A 144 -5.52 -2.38 -5.34
CA LEU A 144 -5.71 -2.49 -6.79
C LEU A 144 -6.71 -1.49 -7.38
N CYS A 145 -7.55 -0.88 -6.53
CA CYS A 145 -8.53 0.12 -6.92
C CYS A 145 -8.00 1.56 -6.75
N GLN A 146 -6.80 1.74 -6.19
CA GLN A 146 -6.15 3.05 -6.10
C GLN A 146 -5.81 3.60 -7.49
N SER A 147 -5.64 4.92 -7.55
CA SER A 147 -5.18 5.58 -8.77
C SER A 147 -3.77 5.09 -9.11
N LEU A 148 -3.44 4.98 -10.39
CA LEU A 148 -2.08 4.59 -10.79
C LEU A 148 -1.04 5.59 -10.24
N GLN A 149 -1.38 6.87 -10.09
CA GLN A 149 -0.47 7.88 -9.59
C GLN A 149 -0.07 7.65 -8.12
N ASP A 150 -1.04 7.26 -7.29
CA ASP A 150 -0.83 7.02 -5.85
C ASP A 150 -0.26 5.62 -5.58
N LEU A 151 -0.46 4.69 -6.51
CA LEU A 151 -0.02 3.31 -6.39
C LEU A 151 1.48 3.17 -6.65
N SER A 152 2.22 2.63 -5.67
CA SER A 152 3.66 2.38 -5.81
C SER A 152 3.99 0.97 -6.29
N ILE A 153 5.23 0.78 -6.77
CA ILE A 153 5.75 -0.55 -7.13
C ILE A 153 5.86 -1.45 -5.90
N ASP A 154 6.16 -0.86 -4.72
CA ASP A 154 6.22 -1.61 -3.47
C ASP A 154 4.83 -2.11 -3.05
N ASP A 155 3.79 -1.26 -3.13
CA ASP A 155 2.41 -1.66 -2.83
C ASP A 155 1.97 -2.86 -3.68
N LEU A 156 2.31 -2.85 -4.97
CA LEU A 156 2.06 -3.97 -5.89
C LEU A 156 2.85 -5.23 -5.53
N GLY A 157 4.06 -5.07 -4.98
CA GLY A 157 4.88 -6.14 -4.42
C GLY A 157 4.25 -6.75 -3.16
N GLN A 158 3.81 -5.90 -2.22
CA GLN A 158 3.14 -6.32 -0.99
C GLN A 158 1.81 -7.01 -1.29
N ALA A 159 1.03 -6.49 -2.25
CA ALA A 159 -0.20 -7.11 -2.70
C ALA A 159 0.05 -8.52 -3.27
N LYS A 160 1.15 -8.72 -4.02
CA LYS A 160 1.53 -10.05 -4.53
C LYS A 160 1.85 -11.03 -3.40
N LEU A 161 2.59 -10.57 -2.39
CA LEU A 161 2.94 -11.39 -1.23
C LEU A 161 1.70 -11.77 -0.44
N ALA A 162 0.80 -10.81 -0.21
CA ALA A 162 -0.47 -11.03 0.47
C ALA A 162 -1.37 -12.02 -0.28
N LEU A 163 -1.45 -11.95 -1.61
CA LEU A 163 -2.15 -12.96 -2.43
C LEU A 163 -1.56 -14.35 -2.27
N THR A 164 -0.23 -14.44 -2.24
CA THR A 164 0.48 -15.70 -2.04
C THR A 164 0.11 -16.33 -0.69
N TYR A 165 0.08 -15.52 0.39
CA TYR A 165 -0.40 -15.96 1.70
C TYR A 165 -1.86 -16.46 1.66
N LEU A 166 -2.76 -15.72 1.00
CA LEU A 166 -4.16 -16.13 0.87
C LEU A 166 -4.28 -17.50 0.18
N LYS A 167 -3.53 -17.72 -0.91
CA LYS A 167 -3.50 -19.03 -1.58
C LYS A 167 -3.04 -20.15 -0.67
N TYR A 168 -1.97 -19.94 0.11
CA TYR A 168 -1.52 -20.93 1.09
C TYR A 168 -2.55 -21.22 2.17
N SER A 169 -3.40 -20.25 2.52
CA SER A 169 -4.49 -20.45 3.47
C SER A 169 -5.68 -21.23 2.89
N GLY A 170 -5.70 -21.48 1.58
CA GLY A 170 -6.78 -22.20 0.89
C GLY A 170 -7.78 -21.29 0.18
N PHE A 171 -7.45 -20.00 -0.02
CA PHE A 171 -8.26 -19.11 -0.86
C PHE A 171 -7.95 -19.31 -2.35
N LYS A 172 -9.00 -19.43 -3.17
CA LYS A 172 -8.92 -19.41 -4.64
C LYS A 172 -9.05 -17.98 -5.15
N VAL A 173 -7.90 -17.33 -5.35
CA VAL A 173 -7.79 -15.90 -5.71
C VAL A 173 -7.14 -15.66 -7.07
N ASP A 174 -7.14 -16.64 -7.97
CA ASP A 174 -6.52 -16.53 -9.31
C ASP A 174 -7.12 -15.37 -10.14
N TRP A 175 -8.39 -15.04 -9.90
CA TRP A 175 -9.04 -13.88 -10.51
C TRP A 175 -8.41 -12.55 -10.07
N LEU A 176 -7.97 -12.46 -8.81
CA LEU A 176 -7.37 -11.27 -8.23
C LEU A 176 -5.88 -11.19 -8.61
N GLU A 177 -5.19 -12.33 -8.72
CA GLU A 177 -3.84 -12.41 -9.30
C GLU A 177 -3.81 -11.87 -10.73
N ARG A 178 -4.75 -12.28 -11.58
CA ARG A 178 -4.84 -11.75 -12.96
C ARG A 178 -5.04 -10.24 -12.97
N LYS A 179 -5.89 -9.72 -12.08
CA LYS A 179 -6.13 -8.28 -11.95
C LYS A 179 -4.90 -7.53 -11.45
N LEU A 180 -4.14 -8.10 -10.51
CA LEU A 180 -2.87 -7.53 -10.06
C LEU A 180 -1.87 -7.41 -11.23
N GLU A 181 -1.75 -8.43 -12.08
CA GLU A 181 -0.85 -8.37 -13.23
C GLU A 181 -1.31 -7.34 -14.28
N GLU A 182 -2.62 -7.22 -14.55
CA GLU A 182 -3.16 -6.15 -15.41
C GLU A 182 -2.82 -4.74 -14.87
N VAL A 183 -2.89 -4.54 -13.54
CA VAL A 183 -2.58 -3.24 -12.92
C VAL A 183 -1.07 -2.96 -12.97
N LYS A 184 -0.22 -3.98 -12.77
CA LYS A 184 1.24 -3.84 -12.89
C LYS A 184 1.66 -3.43 -14.28
N GLU A 185 1.08 -4.04 -15.31
CA GLU A 185 1.35 -3.68 -16.71
C GLU A 185 1.03 -2.21 -16.97
N LYS A 186 -0.19 -1.77 -16.59
CA LYS A 186 -0.59 -0.36 -16.71
C LYS A 186 0.33 0.59 -15.94
N LYS A 187 0.78 0.20 -14.75
CA LYS A 187 1.71 0.99 -13.95
C LYS A 187 3.08 1.14 -14.63
N MET A 188 3.56 0.09 -15.29
CA MET A 188 4.80 0.13 -16.06
C MET A 188 4.66 1.05 -17.28
N GLU A 189 3.56 0.96 -18.02
CA GLU A 189 3.27 1.85 -19.15
C GLU A 189 3.19 3.32 -18.72
N GLU A 190 2.54 3.61 -17.58
CA GLU A 190 2.47 4.96 -17.01
C GLU A 190 3.88 5.51 -16.74
N ASN A 191 4.76 4.72 -16.12
CA ASN A 191 6.12 5.13 -15.80
C ASN A 191 6.95 5.40 -17.08
N ILE A 192 6.84 4.52 -18.08
CA ILE A 192 7.49 4.72 -19.38
C ILE A 192 6.99 6.01 -20.04
N GLY A 193 5.67 6.25 -20.00
CA GLY A 193 5.06 7.47 -20.52
C GLY A 193 5.57 8.73 -19.83
N LYS A 194 5.69 8.71 -18.49
CA LYS A 194 6.23 9.82 -17.70
C LYS A 194 7.69 10.12 -18.06
N SER A 195 8.53 9.09 -18.17
CA SER A 195 9.94 9.28 -18.55
C SER A 195 10.09 9.90 -19.95
N ARG A 196 9.31 9.42 -20.93
CA ARG A 196 9.31 9.98 -22.29
C ARG A 196 8.83 11.43 -22.33
N MET A 197 7.83 11.77 -21.51
CA MET A 197 7.33 13.14 -21.41
C MET A 197 8.42 14.08 -20.86
N GLN A 198 9.14 13.66 -19.82
CA GLN A 198 10.25 14.43 -19.25
C GLN A 198 11.37 14.66 -20.27
N GLU A 199 11.75 13.64 -21.04
CA GLU A 199 12.75 13.75 -22.11
C GLU A 199 12.34 14.78 -23.17
N LEU A 200 11.10 14.71 -23.67
CA LEU A 200 10.56 15.67 -24.63
C LEU A 200 10.50 17.10 -24.07
N GLU A 201 10.18 17.26 -22.79
CA GLU A 201 10.20 18.57 -22.12
C GLU A 201 11.62 19.17 -22.06
N GLU A 202 12.64 18.34 -21.83
CA GLU A 202 14.04 18.77 -21.84
C GLU A 202 14.52 19.16 -23.25
N GLU A 203 14.20 18.35 -24.26
CA GLU A 203 14.48 18.68 -25.66
C GLU A 203 13.82 19.99 -26.09
N LEU A 204 12.55 20.20 -25.69
CA LEU A 204 11.82 21.43 -25.97
C LEU A 204 12.49 22.64 -25.34
N LYS A 205 13.00 22.53 -24.10
CA LYS A 205 13.77 23.60 -23.43
C LYS A 205 15.04 23.93 -24.22
N VAL A 206 15.78 22.93 -24.68
CA VAL A 206 16.97 23.11 -25.51
C VAL A 206 16.64 23.83 -26.82
N PHE A 207 15.58 23.38 -27.51
CA PHE A 207 15.16 23.99 -28.77
C PHE A 207 14.71 25.44 -28.59
N LYS A 208 13.92 25.73 -27.55
CA LYS A 208 13.49 27.09 -27.21
C LYS A 208 14.68 28.02 -27.01
N LYS A 209 15.73 27.56 -26.32
CA LYS A 209 16.96 28.34 -26.16
C LYS A 209 17.68 28.59 -27.49
N LYS A 210 17.75 27.58 -28.38
CA LYS A 210 18.33 27.73 -29.72
C LYS A 210 17.55 28.75 -30.56
N CYS A 211 16.22 28.72 -30.52
CA CYS A 211 15.38 29.72 -31.21
C CYS A 211 15.69 31.14 -30.73
N SER A 212 15.74 31.38 -29.42
CA SER A 212 16.09 32.71 -28.89
C SER A 212 17.48 33.18 -29.33
N ASN A 213 18.46 32.28 -29.42
CA ASN A 213 19.80 32.64 -29.91
C ASN A 213 19.76 33.05 -31.39
N ILE A 214 19.03 32.30 -32.23
CA ILE A 214 18.89 32.61 -33.66
C ILE A 214 18.11 33.92 -33.86
N GLU A 215 17.06 34.15 -33.07
CA GLU A 215 16.28 35.40 -33.09
C GLU A 215 17.16 36.61 -32.74
N ALA A 216 18.02 36.51 -31.73
CA ALA A 216 18.97 37.55 -31.39
C ALA A 216 20.00 37.81 -32.52
N LEU A 217 20.48 36.76 -33.19
CA LEU A 217 21.37 36.90 -34.35
C LEU A 217 20.66 37.59 -35.53
N LEU A 218 19.40 37.26 -35.77
CA LEU A 218 18.58 37.86 -36.81
C LEU A 218 18.39 39.37 -36.56
N GLU A 219 18.06 39.78 -35.34
CA GLU A 219 17.90 41.20 -34.99
C GLU A 219 19.23 41.97 -35.10
N LYS A 220 20.35 41.34 -34.70
CA LYS A 220 21.69 41.92 -34.90
C LYS A 220 21.98 42.16 -36.39
N GLU A 221 21.63 41.23 -37.27
CA GLU A 221 21.92 41.41 -38.70
C GLU A 221 20.99 42.41 -39.37
N LYS A 222 19.71 42.46 -38.98
CA LYS A 222 18.78 43.52 -39.42
C LYS A 222 19.30 44.91 -39.09
N THR A 223 19.79 45.12 -37.86
CA THR A 223 20.33 46.44 -37.46
C THR A 223 21.57 46.83 -38.26
N LYS A 224 22.47 45.88 -38.58
CA LYS A 224 23.62 46.14 -39.47
C LYS A 224 23.20 46.51 -40.89
N VAL A 225 22.25 45.77 -41.48
CA VAL A 225 21.74 46.05 -42.84
C VAL A 225 21.11 47.44 -42.91
N LEU A 226 20.33 47.82 -41.89
CA LEU A 226 19.74 49.16 -41.78
C LEU A 226 20.80 50.26 -41.63
N ALA A 227 21.89 50.00 -40.91
CA ALA A 227 23.00 50.94 -40.80
C ALA A 227 23.74 51.12 -42.13
N ALA A 228 24.01 50.02 -42.85
CA ALA A 228 24.68 50.05 -44.15
C ALA A 228 23.85 50.78 -45.23
N THR A 229 22.54 50.58 -45.26
CA THR A 229 21.64 51.26 -46.22
C THR A 229 21.45 52.76 -45.93
N ARG A 230 21.75 53.22 -44.72
CA ARG A 230 21.75 54.65 -44.36
C ARG A 230 23.10 55.35 -44.57
N ALA A 231 24.16 54.62 -44.88
CA ALA A 231 25.47 55.23 -45.13
C ALA A 231 25.42 56.12 -46.38
N PRO A 232 26.07 57.31 -46.38
CA PRO A 232 26.13 58.16 -47.56
C PRO A 232 26.77 57.43 -48.75
N PRO A 233 26.33 57.69 -50.00
CA PRO A 233 27.01 57.14 -51.17
C PRO A 233 28.44 57.67 -51.24
N LEU A 234 29.37 56.86 -51.75
CA LEU A 234 30.73 57.32 -52.04
C LEU A 234 30.67 58.51 -53.00
N MET A 235 31.37 59.59 -52.65
CA MET A 235 31.47 60.78 -53.50
C MET A 235 32.57 60.56 -54.55
N LEU A 236 32.45 61.23 -55.70
CA LEU A 236 33.33 61.01 -56.85
C LEU A 236 34.82 61.26 -56.53
N ASP A 237 35.11 62.16 -55.59
CA ASP A 237 36.46 62.49 -55.13
C ASP A 237 37.09 61.43 -54.22
N ASP A 238 36.30 60.51 -53.64
CA ASP A 238 36.81 59.39 -52.82
C ASP A 238 37.28 58.21 -53.69
N VAL A 239 36.95 58.21 -54.98
CA VAL A 239 37.16 57.08 -55.92
C VAL A 239 38.36 57.31 -56.85
N VAL A 240 38.79 58.56 -57.05
CA VAL A 240 39.83 58.96 -58.00
C VAL A 240 41.16 59.22 -57.32
#